data_AF-A0A820RMQ9-F1
#
_entry.id   AF-A0A820RMQ9-F1
#
_cell.length_a   1.000
_cell.length_b   1.000
_cell.length_c   1.000
_cell.angle_alpha   90.00
_cell.angle_beta   90.00
_cell.angle_gamma   90.00
#
_symmetry.space_group_name_H-M   'P 1'
#
loop_
_entity.id
_entity.type
_entity.pdbx_description
1 polymer ?
#
loop_
_entity_poly.entity_id
_entity_poly.type
_entity_poly.pdbx_seq_one_letter_code
_entity_poly.pdbx_strand_id
1 'polypeptide(L)' 'YANLIRKMWTSSENHSVASPSAFKNTVGRFAPRFLGYAQQDSQEFLRYLLQGLNEDVSRVQRKPSPMKIDEKAEERMK' A
#
# COMPACT_ATOMS: atom_id res chain seq x y z
N TYR A 1 3.62 9.50 -1.05
CA TYR A 1 2.70 9.41 -2.20
C TYR A 1 2.14 10.78 -2.58
N ALA A 2 1.33 11.43 -1.74
CA ALA A 2 0.68 12.72 -2.04
C ALA A 2 1.62 13.82 -2.56
N ASN A 3 2.80 13.98 -1.94
CA ASN A 3 3.80 14.97 -2.39
C ASN A 3 4.28 14.73 -3.83
N LEU A 4 4.39 13.47 -4.27
CA LEU A 4 4.80 13.15 -5.64
C LEU A 4 3.66 13.49 -6.63
N ILE A 5 2.42 13.11 -6.31
CA ILE A 5 1.25 13.46 -7.12
C ILE A 5 1.13 14.97 -7.27
N ARG A 6 1.23 15.73 -6.15
CA ARG A 6 1.18 17.19 -6.18
C ARG A 6 2.27 17.77 -7.08
N LYS A 7 3.52 17.30 -6.96
CA LYS A 7 4.63 17.74 -7.83
C LYS A 7 4.36 17.48 -9.32
N MET A 8 3.78 16.34 -9.67
CA MET A 8 3.42 16.03 -11.06
C MET A 8 2.30 16.96 -11.56
N TRP A 9 1.30 17.22 -10.73
CA TRP A 9 0.13 18.02 -11.11
C TRP A 9 0.40 19.53 -11.14
N THR A 10 1.30 20.03 -10.30
CA THR A 10 1.59 21.47 -10.19
C THR A 10 2.82 21.91 -10.98
N SER A 11 3.48 21.01 -11.71
CA SER A 11 4.64 21.39 -12.52
C SER A 11 4.17 22.24 -13.71
N SER A 12 4.66 23.48 -13.75
CA SER A 12 4.52 24.40 -14.90
C SER A 12 5.24 23.83 -16.12
N GLU A 13 4.88 24.30 -17.33
CA GLU A 13 5.36 23.84 -18.64
C GLU A 13 6.89 23.68 -18.76
N ASN A 14 7.68 24.35 -17.91
CA ASN A 14 9.15 24.28 -17.88
C ASN A 14 9.72 23.14 -17.00
N HIS A 15 8.90 22.39 -16.26
CA HIS A 15 9.32 21.27 -15.40
C HIS A 15 8.64 19.97 -15.85
N SER A 16 9.12 19.39 -16.96
CA SER A 16 8.54 18.19 -17.56
C SER A 16 8.80 16.88 -16.78
N VAL A 17 9.64 16.92 -15.73
CA VAL A 17 10.07 15.71 -15.01
C VAL A 17 9.91 15.87 -13.50
N ALA A 18 9.15 14.95 -12.89
CA ALA A 18 9.04 14.82 -11.44
C ALA A 18 9.82 13.60 -10.93
N SER A 19 10.89 13.83 -10.16
CA SER A 19 11.68 12.72 -9.59
C SER A 19 10.92 12.00 -8.46
N PRO A 20 10.72 10.67 -8.55
CA PRO A 20 10.05 9.89 -7.51
C PRO A 20 10.98 9.40 -6.40
N SER A 21 12.24 9.84 -6.34
CA SER A 21 13.28 9.28 -5.45
C SER A 21 12.86 9.20 -3.98
N ALA A 22 12.25 10.27 -3.45
CA ALA A 22 11.75 10.29 -2.08
C ALA A 22 10.63 9.25 -1.87
N PHE A 23 9.71 9.13 -2.83
CA PHE A 23 8.64 8.14 -2.79
C PHE A 23 9.18 6.71 -2.88
N LYS A 24 10.13 6.44 -3.79
CA LYS A 24 10.81 5.14 -3.92
C LYS A 24 11.49 4.73 -2.63
N ASN A 25 12.19 5.65 -1.97
CA ASN A 25 12.83 5.39 -0.68
C ASN A 25 11.81 5.07 0.42
N THR A 26 10.68 5.79 0.47
CA THR A 26 9.61 5.47 1.42
C THR A 26 9.02 4.08 1.16
N VAL A 27 8.69 3.74 -0.10
CA VAL A 27 8.14 2.42 -0.42
C VAL A 27 9.13 1.31 -0.06
N GLY A 28 10.42 1.49 -0.35
CA GLY A 28 11.46 0.52 0.01
C GLY A 28 11.61 0.28 1.52
N ARG A 29 11.22 1.23 2.38
CA ARG A 29 11.22 1.01 3.84
C ARG A 29 10.09 0.09 4.31
N PHE A 30 8.90 0.21 3.70
CA PHE A 30 7.74 -0.62 4.05
C PHE A 30 7.75 -1.99 3.35
N ALA A 31 8.34 -2.05 2.16
CA ALA A 31 8.47 -3.27 1.37
C ALA A 31 9.91 -3.37 0.83
N PRO A 32 10.84 -3.95 1.62
CA PRO A 32 12.28 -4.03 1.29
C PRO A 32 12.61 -4.61 -0.08
N ARG A 33 11.74 -5.47 -0.64
CA ARG A 33 11.91 -6.02 -1.99
C ARG A 33 11.96 -4.95 -3.10
N PHE A 34 11.34 -3.79 -2.88
CA PHE A 34 11.35 -2.66 -3.83
C PHE A 34 12.50 -1.67 -3.58
N LEU A 35 13.40 -1.95 -2.63
CA LEU A 35 14.53 -1.07 -2.30
C LEU A 35 15.65 -1.14 -3.36
N GLY A 36 15.76 -2.25 -4.08
CA GLY A 36 16.74 -2.45 -5.14
C GLY A 36 16.51 -1.60 -6.39
N TYR A 37 17.22 -1.96 -7.45
CA TYR A 37 17.12 -1.35 -8.79
C TYR A 37 16.79 -2.37 -9.89
N ALA A 38 16.57 -3.64 -9.52
CA ALA A 38 16.09 -4.65 -10.44
C ALA A 38 14.64 -4.36 -10.86
N GLN A 39 14.27 -4.76 -12.07
CA GLN A 39 12.87 -4.69 -12.52
C GLN A 39 11.96 -5.55 -11.63
N GLN A 40 10.72 -5.12 -11.48
CA GLN A 40 9.74 -5.73 -10.59
C GLN A 40 8.40 -5.87 -11.30
N ASP A 41 7.59 -6.80 -10.82
CA ASP A 41 6.20 -6.93 -11.23
C ASP A 41 5.39 -5.70 -10.77
N SER A 42 4.77 -5.00 -11.72
CA SER A 42 3.98 -3.80 -11.45
C SER A 42 2.68 -4.11 -10.71
N GLN A 43 2.08 -5.27 -10.94
CA GLN A 43 0.85 -5.71 -10.27
C GLN A 43 1.12 -5.93 -8.79
N GLU A 44 2.25 -6.57 -8.48
CA GLU A 44 2.64 -6.79 -7.10
C GLU A 44 2.95 -5.48 -6.39
N PHE A 45 3.69 -4.57 -7.04
CA PHE A 45 3.94 -3.23 -6.51
C PHE A 45 2.65 -2.46 -6.24
N LEU A 46 1.70 -2.48 -7.18
CA LEU A 46 0.42 -1.79 -7.03
C LEU A 46 -0.38 -2.35 -5.85
N ARG A 47 -0.44 -3.68 -5.70
CA ARG A 47 -1.13 -4.33 -4.58
C ARG A 47 -0.56 -3.86 -3.24
N TYR A 48 0.77 -3.85 -3.09
CA TYR A 48 1.43 -3.37 -1.87
C TYR A 48 1.15 -1.89 -1.61
N LEU A 49 1.24 -1.06 -2.63
CA LEU A 49 1.00 0.37 -2.50
C LEU A 49 -0.44 0.66 -2.05
N LEU A 50 -1.43 0.00 -2.67
CA LEU A 50 -2.84 0.17 -2.33
C LEU A 50 -3.16 -0.35 -0.93
N GLN A 51 -2.55 -1.46 -0.51
CA GLN A 51 -2.70 -1.96 0.86
C GLN A 51 -2.16 -0.96 1.88
N GLY A 52 -0.93 -0.44 1.69
CA GLY A 52 -0.34 0.53 2.61
C GLY A 52 -1.13 1.84 2.67
N LEU A 53 -1.61 2.34 1.53
CA LEU A 53 -2.47 3.53 1.48
C LEU A 53 -3.82 3.31 2.18
N ASN A 54 -4.43 2.13 2.01
CA ASN A 54 -5.66 1.79 2.70
C ASN A 54 -5.46 1.71 4.21
N GLU A 55 -4.34 1.16 4.67
CA GLU A 55 -4.01 1.12 6.10
C GLU A 55 -3.85 2.53 6.68
N ASP A 56 -3.16 3.43 5.97
CA ASP A 56 -2.96 4.83 6.39
C ASP A 56 -4.27 5.65 6.42
N VAL A 57 -5.21 5.36 5.53
CA VAL A 57 -6.47 6.11 5.39
C VAL A 57 -7.62 5.49 6.20
N SER A 58 -7.48 4.21 6.60
CA SER A 58 -8.51 3.50 7.35
C SER A 58 -8.77 4.18 8.70
N ARG A 59 -10.05 4.47 8.97
CA ARG A 59 -10.51 5.04 10.25
C ARG A 59 -10.84 3.96 11.29
N VAL A 60 -10.79 2.69 10.89
CA VAL A 60 -11.07 1.55 11.76
C VAL A 60 -9.86 1.30 12.65
N GLN A 61 -9.93 1.73 13.92
CA GLN A 61 -8.81 1.61 14.86
C GLN A 61 -8.64 0.22 15.49
N ARG A 62 -9.72 -0.58 15.52
CA ARG A 62 -9.69 -1.95 16.01
C ARG A 62 -10.16 -2.88 14.90
N LYS A 63 -9.26 -3.74 14.41
CA LYS A 63 -9.64 -4.82 13.52
C LYS A 63 -10.64 -5.71 14.26
N PRO A 64 -11.82 -6.02 13.68
CA PRO A 64 -12.76 -6.93 14.30
C PRO A 64 -12.06 -8.27 14.53
N SER A 65 -12.21 -8.83 15.73
CA SER A 65 -11.71 -10.17 16.04
C SER A 65 -12.28 -11.14 15.01
N PRO A 66 -11.47 -12.06 14.44
CA PRO A 66 -12.03 -13.10 13.60
C PRO A 66 -13.12 -13.82 14.39
N MET A 67 -14.30 -13.97 13.77
CA MET A 67 -15.36 -14.76 14.36
C MET A 67 -14.77 -16.14 14.65
N LYS A 68 -14.73 -16.52 15.93
CA LYS A 68 -14.44 -17.90 16.30
C LYS A 68 -15.61 -18.71 15.77
N ILE A 69 -15.36 -19.50 14.73
CA ILE A 69 -16.32 -20.52 14.32
C ILE A 69 -16.47 -21.42 15.54
N ASP A 70 -17.65 -21.42 16.15
CA ASP A 70 -17.92 -22.28 17.29
C ASP A 70 -18.00 -23.71 16.75
N GLU A 71 -16.89 -24.46 16.83
CA GLU A 71 -16.81 -25.86 16.42
C GLU A 71 -17.92 -26.72 17.07
N LYS A 72 -18.44 -26.32 18.24
CA LYS A 72 -19.56 -27.01 18.89
C LYS A 72 -20.91 -26.82 18.19
N ALA A 73 -21.07 -25.79 17.35
CA ALA A 73 -22.30 -25.58 16.58
C ALA A 73 -22.39 -26.52 15.38
N GLU A 74 -21.26 -26.87 14.75
CA GLU A 74 -21.22 -27.85 13.66
C GLU A 74 -21.46 -29.28 14.16
N GLU A 75 -20.95 -29.62 15.35
CA GLU A 75 -21.14 -30.95 15.94
C GLU A 75 -22.58 -31.21 16.39
N ARG A 76 -23.35 -30.14 16.68
CA ARG A 76 -24.79 -30.22 17.01
C ARG A 76 -25.71 -30.32 15.79
N MET A 77 -25.18 -30.13 14.58
CA MET A 77 -25.91 -30.30 13.31
C MET A 77 -25.58 -31.62 12.59
N LYS A 78 -24.69 -32.45 13.16
CA LYS A 78 -24.49 -33.84 12.76
C LYS A 78 -25.30 -34.79 13.62
#